data_AF-T0ZXS9-F1
#
_entry.id   AF-T0ZXS9-F1
#
_cell.length_a   1.000
_cell.length_b   1.000
_cell.length_c   1.000
_cell.angle_alpha   90.00
_cell.angle_beta   90.00
_cell.angle_gamma   90.00
#
_symmetry.space_group_name_H-M   'P 1'
#
loop_
_entity.id
_entity.type
_entity.pdbx_description
1 polymer ?
#
loop_
_entity_poly.entity_id
_entity_poly.type
_entity_poly.pdbx_seq_one_letter_code
_entity_poly.pdbx_strand_id
1 'polypeptide(L)'
;LEFLSALPEKVRAHPHLGWATVDEAIQGPPRAPLSVPYTMTWADQNRDLGAWLGNDLQRSAFEAAKKVGLLVRQADDPSIRTDWRRLLTSDHFYYMYVGGHGADAGVHQYFSSYDSPYDAYANYMNALTDLRRRALDRLGVPILK
;
A
#
# COMPACT_ATOMS: atom_id res chain seq x y z
N LEU A 1 -8.08 -22.71 -13.40
CA LEU A 1 -7.19 -22.42 -14.55
C LEU A 1 -7.90 -22.58 -15.90
N GLU A 2 -8.82 -23.54 -16.05
CA GLU A 2 -9.61 -23.72 -17.29
C GLU A 2 -10.40 -22.47 -17.71
N PHE A 3 -11.00 -21.75 -16.74
CA PHE A 3 -11.73 -20.51 -17.02
C PHE A 3 -10.89 -19.47 -17.79
N LEU A 4 -9.71 -19.12 -17.28
CA LEU A 4 -8.83 -18.14 -17.93
C LEU A 4 -8.27 -18.69 -19.26
N SER A 5 -8.06 -19.99 -19.37
CA SER A 5 -7.57 -20.63 -20.60
C SER A 5 -8.61 -20.62 -21.71
N ALA A 6 -9.90 -20.75 -21.37
CA ALA A 6 -11.01 -20.73 -22.32
C ALA A 6 -11.42 -19.31 -22.75
N LEU A 7 -11.04 -18.28 -21.98
CA LEU A 7 -11.46 -16.90 -22.20
C LEU A 7 -11.13 -16.36 -23.61
N PRO A 8 -9.92 -16.57 -24.19
CA PRO A 8 -9.60 -16.09 -25.53
C PRO A 8 -10.51 -16.66 -26.63
N GLU A 9 -10.84 -17.96 -26.55
CA GLU A 9 -11.73 -18.61 -27.50
C GLU A 9 -13.16 -18.08 -27.39
N LYS A 10 -13.65 -17.90 -26.15
CA LYS A 10 -14.98 -17.35 -25.91
C LYS A 10 -15.10 -15.91 -26.41
N VAL A 11 -14.09 -15.06 -26.18
CA VAL A 11 -14.07 -13.69 -26.73
C VAL A 11 -14.08 -13.71 -28.26
N ARG A 12 -13.29 -14.56 -28.91
CA ARG A 12 -13.23 -14.68 -30.38
C ARG A 12 -14.57 -15.10 -31.00
N ALA A 13 -15.38 -15.88 -30.29
CA ALA A 13 -16.69 -16.30 -30.76
C ALA A 13 -17.71 -15.14 -30.87
N HIS A 14 -17.38 -13.95 -30.33
CA HIS A 14 -18.24 -12.77 -30.35
C HIS A 14 -17.59 -11.64 -31.16
N PRO A 15 -18.00 -11.39 -32.43
CA PRO A 15 -17.33 -10.44 -33.34
C PRO A 15 -17.28 -8.98 -32.88
N HIS A 16 -18.09 -8.61 -31.89
CA HIS A 16 -18.15 -7.26 -31.32
C HIS A 16 -17.21 -7.08 -30.11
N LEU A 17 -16.56 -8.15 -29.66
CA LEU A 17 -15.58 -8.12 -28.59
C LEU A 17 -14.16 -8.19 -29.17
N GLY A 18 -13.23 -7.53 -28.51
CA GLY A 18 -11.83 -7.49 -28.90
C GLY A 18 -10.93 -7.31 -27.69
N TRP A 19 -9.63 -7.42 -27.93
CA TRP A 19 -8.60 -7.16 -26.93
C TRP A 19 -7.96 -5.82 -27.24
N ALA A 20 -7.65 -5.08 -26.19
CA ALA A 20 -6.84 -3.88 -26.29
C ALA A 20 -5.92 -3.82 -25.08
N THR A 21 -4.67 -3.48 -25.34
CA THR A 21 -3.76 -2.96 -24.33
C THR A 21 -4.25 -1.58 -23.87
N VAL A 22 -3.73 -1.11 -22.74
CA VAL A 22 -4.07 0.24 -22.23
C VAL A 22 -3.69 1.30 -23.28
N ASP A 23 -2.54 1.18 -23.94
CA ASP A 23 -2.06 2.12 -24.94
C ASP A 23 -2.96 2.18 -26.18
N GLU A 24 -3.53 1.04 -26.61
CA GLU A 24 -4.51 0.99 -27.70
C GLU A 24 -5.85 1.59 -27.28
N ALA A 25 -6.31 1.29 -26.05
CA ALA A 25 -7.59 1.78 -25.53
C ALA A 25 -7.63 3.30 -25.41
N ILE A 26 -6.51 3.94 -25.00
CA ILE A 26 -6.44 5.40 -24.87
C ILE A 26 -6.40 6.15 -26.23
N GLN A 27 -6.15 5.46 -27.35
CA GLN A 27 -6.30 6.07 -28.69
C GLN A 27 -7.77 6.22 -29.10
N GLY A 28 -8.69 5.55 -28.38
CA GLY A 28 -10.12 5.67 -28.62
C GLY A 28 -10.64 7.08 -28.30
N PRO A 29 -11.74 7.52 -28.95
CA PRO A 29 -12.32 8.82 -28.67
C PRO A 29 -12.81 8.89 -27.22
N PRO A 30 -12.55 9.99 -26.48
CA PRO A 30 -13.05 10.15 -25.13
C PRO A 30 -14.58 10.20 -25.13
N ARG A 31 -15.22 9.45 -24.24
CA ARG A 31 -16.69 9.33 -24.19
C ARG A 31 -17.35 10.42 -23.33
N ALA A 32 -16.76 10.73 -22.18
CA ALA A 32 -17.28 11.71 -21.24
C ALA A 32 -16.16 12.15 -20.26
N PRO A 33 -16.24 13.37 -19.71
CA PRO A 33 -15.39 13.76 -18.58
C PRO A 33 -15.77 12.98 -17.32
N LEU A 34 -14.76 12.56 -16.57
CA LEU A 34 -14.91 11.95 -15.25
C LEU A 34 -14.22 12.84 -14.21
N SER A 35 -14.95 13.25 -13.18
CA SER A 35 -14.39 14.03 -12.06
C SER A 35 -14.24 13.13 -10.83
N VAL A 36 -13.03 13.11 -10.27
CA VAL A 36 -12.68 12.32 -9.07
C VAL A 36 -12.04 13.26 -8.04
N PRO A 37 -12.84 14.10 -7.35
CA PRO A 37 -12.33 15.19 -6.52
C PRO A 37 -11.75 14.73 -5.17
N TYR A 38 -12.02 13.50 -4.77
CA TYR A 38 -11.55 12.91 -3.52
C TYR A 38 -10.78 11.62 -3.81
N THR A 39 -9.86 11.28 -2.92
CA THR A 39 -9.16 10.00 -3.00
C THR A 39 -10.14 8.85 -2.86
N MET A 40 -10.08 7.90 -3.78
CA MET A 40 -10.88 6.68 -3.77
C MET A 40 -10.02 5.45 -3.98
N THR A 41 -10.53 4.32 -3.52
CA THR A 41 -9.84 3.03 -3.59
C THR A 41 -10.81 1.94 -4.03
N TRP A 42 -10.25 0.82 -4.47
CA TRP A 42 -11.02 -0.37 -4.82
C TRP A 42 -11.24 -1.31 -3.62
N ALA A 43 -10.75 -0.95 -2.43
CA ALA A 43 -10.84 -1.77 -1.23
C ALA A 43 -12.04 -1.36 -0.39
N ASP A 44 -12.53 -2.33 0.39
CA ASP A 44 -13.62 -2.21 1.37
C ASP A 44 -14.91 -1.61 0.83
N GLN A 45 -15.95 -1.55 1.66
CA GLN A 45 -17.25 -1.01 1.24
C GLN A 45 -17.22 0.49 1.00
N ASN A 46 -16.47 1.24 1.81
CA ASN A 46 -16.46 2.71 1.77
C ASN A 46 -15.65 3.30 0.62
N ARG A 47 -14.80 2.50 -0.06
CA ARG A 47 -14.00 2.92 -1.22
C ARG A 47 -13.12 4.15 -0.96
N ASP A 48 -12.68 4.32 0.28
CA ASP A 48 -11.84 5.43 0.73
C ASP A 48 -10.48 4.93 1.25
N LEU A 49 -9.75 5.79 1.97
CA LEU A 49 -8.44 5.45 2.55
C LEU A 49 -8.53 4.65 3.87
N GLY A 50 -9.73 4.25 4.30
CA GLY A 50 -9.97 3.57 5.58
C GLY A 50 -9.12 2.32 5.79
N ALA A 51 -8.91 1.53 4.72
CA ALA A 51 -8.11 0.31 4.76
C ALA A 51 -6.63 0.54 5.12
N TRP A 52 -6.09 1.76 4.94
CA TRP A 52 -4.68 2.08 5.16
C TRP A 52 -4.41 3.23 6.11
N LEU A 53 -5.36 4.17 6.28
CA LEU A 53 -5.22 5.39 7.11
C LEU A 53 -6.48 5.68 7.94
N GLY A 54 -7.34 4.67 8.13
CA GLY A 54 -8.62 4.80 8.82
C GLY A 54 -8.51 4.91 10.34
N ASN A 55 -7.43 4.42 10.95
CA ASN A 55 -7.25 4.45 12.41
C ASN A 55 -5.94 5.10 12.88
N ASP A 56 -5.79 5.26 14.21
CA ASP A 56 -4.65 5.96 14.81
C ASP A 56 -3.33 5.20 14.69
N LEU A 57 -3.34 3.86 14.71
CA LEU A 57 -2.12 3.06 14.51
C LEU A 57 -1.56 3.29 13.11
N GLN A 58 -2.43 3.18 12.11
CA GLN A 58 -2.11 3.42 10.71
C GLN A 58 -1.56 4.82 10.46
N ARG A 59 -2.27 5.86 10.95
CA ARG A 59 -1.83 7.25 10.80
C ARG A 59 -0.51 7.52 11.54
N SER A 60 -0.35 6.98 12.75
CA SER A 60 0.88 7.09 13.53
C SER A 60 2.08 6.49 12.79
N ALA A 61 1.94 5.25 12.30
CA ALA A 61 2.98 4.56 11.55
C ALA A 61 3.36 5.31 10.28
N PHE A 62 2.37 5.77 9.51
CA PHE A 62 2.59 6.51 8.27
C PHE A 62 3.32 7.84 8.50
N GLU A 63 2.89 8.63 9.50
CA GLU A 63 3.55 9.89 9.84
C GLU A 63 4.97 9.68 10.40
N ALA A 64 5.19 8.62 11.18
CA ALA A 64 6.52 8.24 11.62
C ALA A 64 7.43 7.91 10.43
N ALA A 65 6.94 7.13 9.46
CA ALA A 65 7.69 6.76 8.27
C ALA A 65 8.07 7.99 7.41
N LYS A 66 7.15 8.95 7.27
CA LYS A 66 7.41 10.23 6.60
C LYS A 66 8.52 11.03 7.30
N LYS A 67 8.47 11.13 8.64
CA LYS A 67 9.49 11.82 9.43
C LYS A 67 10.87 11.17 9.29
N VAL A 68 10.94 9.83 9.38
CA VAL A 68 12.19 9.09 9.13
C VAL A 68 12.69 9.31 7.71
N GLY A 69 11.80 9.43 6.73
CA GLY A 69 12.15 9.74 5.35
C GLY A 69 12.95 11.03 5.17
N LEU A 70 12.80 12.03 6.05
CA LEU A 70 13.64 13.23 6.04
C LEU A 70 15.10 12.89 6.36
N LEU A 71 15.32 12.07 7.39
CA LEU A 71 16.66 11.60 7.79
C LEU A 71 17.28 10.69 6.72
N VAL A 72 16.47 9.79 6.14
CA VAL A 72 16.92 8.89 5.06
C VAL A 72 17.38 9.68 3.84
N ARG A 73 16.69 10.78 3.49
CA ARG A 73 17.13 11.67 2.41
C ARG A 73 18.44 12.37 2.72
N GLN A 74 18.63 12.83 3.96
CA GLN A 74 19.87 13.50 4.38
C GLN A 74 21.06 12.54 4.46
N ALA A 75 20.83 11.30 4.92
CA ALA A 75 21.88 10.29 5.04
C ALA A 75 22.48 9.88 3.69
N ASP A 76 21.75 10.11 2.58
CA ASP A 76 22.11 9.82 1.19
C ASP A 76 22.73 8.42 0.98
N ASP A 77 22.21 7.44 1.71
CA ASP A 77 22.66 6.05 1.65
C ASP A 77 21.68 5.21 0.79
N PRO A 78 22.13 4.58 -0.31
CA PRO A 78 21.26 3.78 -1.18
C PRO A 78 20.61 2.58 -0.50
N SER A 79 21.28 1.95 0.47
CA SER A 79 20.76 0.80 1.21
C SER A 79 19.65 1.25 2.16
N ILE A 80 19.90 2.29 2.95
CA ILE A 80 18.90 2.85 3.88
C ILE A 80 17.68 3.35 3.10
N ARG A 81 17.89 4.01 1.95
CA ARG A 81 16.81 4.46 1.07
C ARG A 81 15.95 3.31 0.55
N THR A 82 16.59 2.21 0.17
CA THR A 82 15.89 1.01 -0.31
C THR A 82 15.02 0.40 0.78
N ASP A 83 15.55 0.27 2.00
CA ASP A 83 14.79 -0.26 3.13
C ASP A 83 13.64 0.66 3.53
N TRP A 84 13.83 1.98 3.51
CA TRP A 84 12.75 2.94 3.73
C TRP A 84 11.62 2.78 2.71
N ARG A 85 11.95 2.62 1.44
CA ARG A 85 10.94 2.38 0.38
C ARG A 85 10.16 1.10 0.60
N ARG A 86 10.82 0.03 1.07
CA ARG A 86 10.14 -1.22 1.44
C ARG A 86 9.14 -1.00 2.59
N LEU A 87 9.53 -0.23 3.61
CA LEU A 87 8.64 0.14 4.71
C LEU A 87 7.47 1.06 4.30
N LEU A 88 7.44 1.58 3.08
CA LEU A 88 6.28 2.31 2.52
C LEU A 88 5.30 1.42 1.76
N THR A 89 5.56 0.11 1.67
CA THR A 89 4.62 -0.85 1.05
C THR A 89 3.29 -0.81 1.79
N SER A 90 2.19 -0.70 1.05
CA SER A 90 0.84 -0.49 1.59
C SER A 90 0.39 -1.57 2.57
N ASP A 91 0.83 -2.81 2.36
CA ASP A 91 0.53 -3.97 3.19
C ASP A 91 0.84 -3.74 4.67
N HIS A 92 1.93 -3.01 4.98
CA HIS A 92 2.27 -2.69 6.36
C HIS A 92 1.14 -1.94 7.07
N PHE A 93 0.54 -0.94 6.43
CA PHE A 93 -0.58 -0.19 7.00
C PHE A 93 -1.90 -0.97 6.92
N TYR A 94 -2.06 -1.78 5.86
CA TYR A 94 -3.22 -2.66 5.69
C TYR A 94 -3.35 -3.69 6.83
N TYR A 95 -2.23 -4.23 7.32
CA TYR A 95 -2.20 -5.16 8.45
C TYR A 95 -2.49 -4.50 9.80
N MET A 96 -2.38 -3.17 9.90
CA MET A 96 -2.71 -2.40 11.11
C MET A 96 -4.18 -1.97 11.16
N TYR A 97 -5.03 -2.59 10.34
CA TYR A 97 -6.45 -2.27 10.29
C TYR A 97 -7.16 -2.79 11.55
N VAL A 98 -7.72 -1.86 12.33
CA VAL A 98 -8.52 -2.14 13.54
C VAL A 98 -10.03 -2.01 13.23
N GLY A 99 -10.37 -1.60 12.02
CA GLY A 99 -11.75 -1.32 11.62
C GLY A 99 -12.53 -2.58 11.25
N GLY A 100 -13.85 -2.48 11.29
CA GLY A 100 -14.75 -3.42 10.62
C GLY A 100 -15.25 -4.59 11.46
N HIS A 101 -16.49 -4.96 11.16
CA HIS A 101 -17.09 -6.26 11.47
C HIS A 101 -17.52 -6.87 10.14
N GLY A 102 -17.56 -8.19 10.02
CA GLY A 102 -17.99 -8.86 8.79
C GLY A 102 -16.87 -9.03 7.75
N ALA A 103 -17.21 -8.88 6.47
CA ALA A 103 -16.35 -9.33 5.36
C ALA A 103 -15.01 -8.57 5.28
N ASP A 104 -15.01 -7.24 5.43
CA ASP A 104 -13.79 -6.42 5.29
C ASP A 104 -12.74 -6.83 6.35
N ALA A 105 -13.14 -6.96 7.62
CA ALA A 105 -12.26 -7.45 8.68
C ALA A 105 -11.69 -8.86 8.41
N GLY A 106 -12.51 -9.75 7.83
CA GLY A 106 -12.08 -11.08 7.43
C GLY A 106 -11.01 -11.07 6.33
N VAL A 107 -11.12 -10.16 5.35
CA VAL A 107 -10.12 -10.01 4.29
C VAL A 107 -8.80 -9.48 4.85
N HIS A 108 -8.86 -8.46 5.72
CA HIS A 108 -7.67 -7.91 6.38
C HIS A 108 -6.94 -8.96 7.24
N GLN A 109 -7.68 -9.81 7.96
CA GLN A 109 -7.10 -10.90 8.73
C GLN A 109 -6.51 -11.99 7.82
N TYR A 110 -7.21 -12.36 6.74
CA TYR A 110 -6.76 -13.43 5.83
C TYR A 110 -5.40 -13.15 5.19
N PHE A 111 -5.14 -11.90 4.80
CA PHE A 111 -3.87 -11.51 4.16
C PHE A 111 -2.78 -11.12 5.16
N SER A 112 -3.09 -11.00 6.45
CA SER A 112 -2.11 -10.65 7.48
C SER A 112 -1.36 -11.88 7.98
N SER A 113 -0.03 -11.76 8.12
CA SER A 113 0.79 -12.76 8.82
C SER A 113 0.88 -12.52 10.33
N TYR A 114 0.19 -11.50 10.85
CA TYR A 114 0.18 -11.13 12.26
C TYR A 114 -1.10 -11.57 12.95
N ASP A 115 -0.99 -11.99 14.21
CA ASP A 115 -2.12 -12.39 15.05
C ASP A 115 -3.07 -11.23 15.36
N SER A 116 -2.55 -10.00 15.40
CA SER A 116 -3.34 -8.80 15.62
C SER A 116 -2.77 -7.57 14.88
N PRO A 117 -3.61 -6.55 14.60
CA PRO A 117 -3.13 -5.27 14.05
C PRO A 117 -2.15 -4.54 14.99
N TYR A 118 -2.21 -4.82 16.30
CA TYR A 118 -1.27 -4.29 17.28
C TYR A 118 0.12 -4.92 17.14
N ASP A 119 0.19 -6.23 16.86
CA ASP A 119 1.46 -6.91 16.59
C ASP A 119 2.08 -6.42 15.27
N ALA A 120 1.26 -6.22 14.24
CA ALA A 120 1.70 -5.61 12.98
C ALA A 120 2.30 -4.22 13.21
N TYR A 121 1.60 -3.38 13.99
CA TYR A 121 2.07 -2.04 14.35
C TYR A 121 3.37 -2.08 15.14
N ALA A 122 3.46 -2.90 16.19
CA ALA A 122 4.65 -3.00 17.03
C ALA A 122 5.89 -3.44 16.22
N ASN A 123 5.74 -4.46 15.37
CA ASN A 123 6.82 -4.93 14.50
C ASN A 123 7.26 -3.87 13.49
N TYR A 124 6.30 -3.17 12.87
CA TYR A 124 6.61 -2.07 11.96
C TYR A 124 7.39 -0.94 12.64
N MET A 125 6.94 -0.51 13.83
CA MET A 125 7.59 0.56 14.58
C MET A 125 8.99 0.19 15.05
N ASN A 126 9.23 -1.08 15.40
CA ASN A 126 10.57 -1.59 15.70
C ASN A 126 11.49 -1.52 14.47
N ALA A 127 11.03 -2.01 13.31
CA ALA A 127 11.80 -1.96 12.07
C ALA A 127 12.10 -0.52 11.65
N LEU A 128 11.12 0.38 11.77
CA LEU A 128 11.27 1.80 11.46
C LEU A 128 12.25 2.49 12.42
N THR A 129 12.25 2.10 13.70
CA THR A 129 13.19 2.62 14.70
C THR A 129 14.62 2.20 14.40
N ASP A 130 14.85 0.95 14.00
CA ASP A 130 16.19 0.53 13.54
C ASP A 130 16.62 1.29 12.29
N LEU A 131 15.74 1.46 11.30
CA LEU A 131 16.06 2.26 10.11
C LEU A 131 16.44 3.70 10.48
N ARG A 132 15.68 4.33 11.39
CA ARG A 132 15.97 5.66 11.91
C ARG A 132 17.34 5.71 12.57
N ARG A 133 17.67 4.72 13.40
CA ARG A 133 18.98 4.59 14.06
C ARG A 133 20.11 4.55 13.03
N ARG A 134 19.99 3.68 12.03
CA ARG A 134 20.96 3.58 10.93
C ARG A 134 21.14 4.90 10.17
N ALA A 135 20.06 5.63 9.93
CA ALA A 135 20.13 6.94 9.28
C ALA A 135 20.85 7.99 10.16
N LEU A 136 20.61 8.01 11.47
CA LEU A 136 21.28 8.91 12.42
C LEU A 136 22.77 8.58 12.56
N ASP A 137 23.11 7.29 12.65
CA ASP A 137 24.50 6.81 12.70
C ASP A 137 25.26 7.28 11.43
N ARG A 138 24.62 7.17 10.26
CA ARG A 138 25.20 7.63 8.99
C ARG A 138 25.44 9.15 8.93
N LEU A 139 24.64 9.92 9.66
CA LEU A 139 24.75 11.37 9.79
C LEU A 139 25.71 11.80 10.92
N GLY A 140 26.25 10.85 11.70
CA GLY A 140 27.11 11.16 12.85
C GLY A 140 26.36 11.82 14.02
N VAL A 141 25.03 11.66 14.10
CA VAL A 141 24.22 12.23 15.18
C VAL A 141 24.26 11.27 16.38
N PRO A 142 24.76 11.69 17.56
CA PRO A 142 24.81 10.83 18.73
C PRO A 142 23.39 10.50 19.22
N ILE A 143 23.14 9.21 19.42
CA ILE A 143 21.89 8.71 19.99
C ILE A 143 22.04 8.76 21.50
N LEU A 144 21.26 9.62 22.16
CA LEU A 144 21.18 9.64 23.63
C LEU A 144 20.70 8.27 24.10
N LYS A 145 21.50 7.63 24.96
CA LYS A 145 21.17 6.37 25.63
C LYS A 145 20.05 6.57 26.64
#